data_AF-A0AAD8BNG4-F1
#
_entry.id   AF-A0AAD8BNG4-F1
#
_cell.length_a   1.000
_cell.length_b   1.000
_cell.length_c   1.000
_cell.angle_alpha   90.00
_cell.angle_beta   90.00
_cell.angle_gamma   90.00
#
_symmetry.space_group_name_H-M   'P 1'
#
loop_
_entity.id
_entity.type
_entity.pdbx_description
1 polymer ?
#
loop_
_entity_poly.entity_id
_entity_poly.type
_entity_poly.pdbx_seq_one_letter_code
_entity_poly.pdbx_strand_id
1 'polypeptide(L)'
;MTQTNLTMNPGFESDEYFLQILYYTTLVNMCVVSQVVCVFGMAANIVNIRVFLKQGFQDGVIITLTALSVSDLEALMFIQLSLVCFNPLISEKDLQFSRSVISFVAAILHQFFIKSSGMITAFASFERCISVVLPLKVKTILKRRVTVYANISILLSPYAFYIPTFLSVYVNVRFMPGINTTILEVMYGDNRDILVIIQFSLSDMLVPICTFFVLLTCTSIIFKALTEQSNWRESAAKGKKSNLARKERATSKMLVAVSVMYMSLLLPQCIMFAFVALARNMYSGVSDVVIGILLLNCIIPLHVINSSVTIVIYYTMSSRYRSSFHELLESFKTKFKYKNTF
;
A
#
# COMPACT_ATOMS: atom_id res chain seq x y z
N MET A 1 -21.69 -13.74 -58.93
CA MET A 1 -21.38 -14.25 -57.58
C MET A 1 -19.89 -14.44 -57.48
N THR A 2 -19.20 -13.47 -56.90
CA THR A 2 -17.79 -13.62 -56.51
C THR A 2 -17.73 -13.11 -55.08
N GLN A 3 -17.76 -14.05 -54.13
CA GLN A 3 -17.46 -13.78 -52.73
C GLN A 3 -15.99 -13.37 -52.65
N THR A 4 -15.74 -12.08 -52.50
CA THR A 4 -14.44 -11.58 -52.05
C THR A 4 -14.31 -11.98 -50.58
N ASN A 5 -13.56 -13.06 -50.35
CA ASN A 5 -13.09 -13.43 -49.01
C ASN A 5 -12.25 -12.27 -48.48
N LEU A 6 -12.85 -11.45 -47.61
CA LEU A 6 -12.15 -10.58 -46.69
C LEU A 6 -11.39 -11.48 -45.71
N THR A 7 -10.20 -11.92 -46.11
CA THR A 7 -9.23 -12.45 -45.14
C THR A 7 -8.87 -11.29 -44.22
N MET A 8 -9.45 -11.27 -43.01
CA MET A 8 -9.00 -10.38 -41.95
C MET A 8 -7.50 -10.62 -41.77
N ASN A 9 -6.75 -9.51 -41.68
CA ASN A 9 -5.32 -9.55 -41.47
C ASN A 9 -5.04 -10.29 -40.15
N PRO A 10 -4.19 -11.33 -40.10
CA PRO A 10 -3.96 -12.11 -38.87
C PRO A 10 -3.47 -11.26 -37.68
N GLY A 11 -2.87 -10.09 -37.94
CA GLY A 11 -2.54 -9.12 -36.88
C GLY A 11 -3.76 -8.48 -36.20
N PHE A 12 -4.86 -8.29 -36.93
CA PHE A 12 -6.10 -7.71 -36.42
C PHE A 12 -6.84 -8.67 -35.48
N GLU A 13 -6.90 -9.97 -35.83
CA GLU A 13 -7.46 -11.00 -34.94
C GLU A 13 -6.62 -11.17 -33.67
N SER A 14 -5.29 -11.21 -33.78
CA SER A 14 -4.41 -11.36 -32.60
C SER A 14 -4.54 -10.20 -31.60
N ASP A 15 -4.75 -8.97 -32.10
CA ASP A 15 -4.97 -7.79 -31.26
C ASP A 15 -6.33 -7.85 -30.54
N GLU A 16 -7.38 -8.34 -31.21
CA GLU A 16 -8.70 -8.50 -30.60
C GLU A 16 -8.70 -9.57 -29.50
N TYR A 17 -8.08 -10.75 -29.75
CA TYR A 17 -7.94 -11.79 -28.73
C TYR A 17 -7.12 -11.30 -27.53
N PHE A 18 -6.02 -10.57 -27.77
CA PHE A 18 -5.21 -10.00 -26.70
C PHE A 18 -6.02 -9.02 -25.84
N LEU A 19 -6.78 -8.12 -26.47
CA LEU A 19 -7.64 -7.16 -25.77
C LEU A 19 -8.75 -7.85 -24.97
N GLN A 20 -9.35 -8.92 -25.51
CA GLN A 20 -10.33 -9.73 -24.77
C GLN A 20 -9.70 -10.41 -23.56
N ILE A 21 -8.54 -11.04 -23.71
CA ILE A 21 -7.82 -11.67 -22.58
C ILE A 21 -7.48 -10.62 -21.51
N LEU A 22 -6.98 -9.46 -21.93
CA LEU A 22 -6.67 -8.35 -21.04
C LEU A 22 -7.92 -7.86 -20.30
N TYR A 23 -9.05 -7.74 -20.99
CA TYR A 23 -10.33 -7.36 -20.41
C TYR A 23 -10.79 -8.35 -19.34
N TYR A 24 -10.87 -9.65 -19.66
CA TYR A 24 -11.30 -10.67 -18.70
C TYR A 24 -10.34 -10.79 -17.52
N THR A 25 -9.03 -10.71 -17.76
CA THR A 25 -8.01 -10.72 -16.72
C THR A 25 -8.20 -9.52 -15.78
N THR A 26 -8.41 -8.32 -16.34
CA THR A 26 -8.68 -7.11 -15.58
C THR A 26 -9.94 -7.25 -14.75
N LEU A 27 -11.01 -7.79 -15.32
CA LEU A 27 -12.27 -7.97 -14.62
C LEU A 27 -12.13 -8.92 -13.44
N VAL A 28 -11.51 -10.09 -13.62
CA VAL A 28 -11.28 -11.05 -12.52
C VAL A 28 -10.37 -10.45 -11.45
N ASN A 29 -9.24 -9.88 -11.86
CA ASN A 29 -8.21 -9.42 -10.95
C ASN A 29 -8.65 -8.19 -10.14
N MET A 30 -9.30 -7.21 -10.79
CA MET A 30 -9.76 -5.98 -10.15
C MET A 30 -11.08 -6.17 -9.42
N CYS A 31 -12.09 -6.70 -10.12
CA CYS A 31 -13.47 -6.71 -9.59
C CYS A 31 -13.74 -7.87 -8.63
N VAL A 32 -12.93 -8.93 -8.66
CA VAL A 32 -13.11 -10.11 -7.79
C VAL A 32 -11.98 -10.23 -6.79
N VAL A 33 -10.75 -10.48 -7.26
CA VAL A 33 -9.62 -10.79 -6.37
C VAL A 33 -9.26 -9.58 -5.50
N SER A 34 -8.95 -8.44 -6.12
CA SER A 34 -8.55 -7.23 -5.40
C SER A 34 -9.68 -6.72 -4.52
N GLN A 35 -10.94 -6.81 -4.97
CA GLN A 35 -12.12 -6.44 -4.20
C GLN A 35 -12.24 -7.22 -2.89
N VAL A 36 -12.17 -8.56 -2.95
CA VAL A 36 -12.30 -9.42 -1.77
C VAL A 36 -11.15 -9.18 -0.78
N VAL A 37 -9.92 -9.11 -1.30
CA VAL A 37 -8.74 -8.87 -0.44
C VAL A 37 -8.81 -7.47 0.17
N CYS A 38 -9.30 -6.46 -0.55
CA CYS A 38 -9.44 -5.10 -0.05
C CYS A 38 -10.43 -5.02 1.12
N VAL A 39 -11.61 -5.64 0.99
CA VAL A 39 -12.61 -5.69 2.07
C VAL A 39 -12.05 -6.39 3.31
N PHE A 40 -11.36 -7.52 3.12
CA PHE A 40 -10.67 -8.20 4.21
C PHE A 40 -9.62 -7.29 4.86
N GLY A 41 -8.79 -6.62 4.07
CA GLY A 41 -7.75 -5.72 4.54
C GLY A 41 -8.27 -4.53 5.33
N MET A 42 -9.39 -3.93 4.90
CA MET A 42 -10.03 -2.85 5.65
C MET A 42 -10.48 -3.33 7.03
N ALA A 43 -11.16 -4.49 7.09
CA ALA A 43 -11.56 -5.09 8.36
C ALA A 43 -10.35 -5.43 9.25
N ALA A 44 -9.30 -6.02 8.66
CA ALA A 44 -8.06 -6.35 9.34
C ALA A 44 -7.38 -5.12 9.96
N ASN A 45 -7.28 -4.01 9.23
CA ASN A 45 -6.66 -2.79 9.74
C ASN A 45 -7.51 -2.07 10.79
N ILE A 46 -8.84 -2.11 10.68
CA ILE A 46 -9.73 -1.64 11.75
C ILE A 46 -9.45 -2.44 13.03
N VAL A 47 -9.32 -3.76 12.94
CA VAL A 47 -8.97 -4.61 14.08
C VAL A 47 -7.58 -4.29 14.63
N ASN A 48 -6.57 -4.13 13.77
CA ASN A 48 -5.22 -3.73 14.17
C ASN A 48 -5.26 -2.43 14.98
N ILE A 49 -5.90 -1.39 14.47
CA ILE A 49 -6.05 -0.09 15.14
C ILE A 49 -6.69 -0.27 16.51
N ARG A 50 -7.80 -1.03 16.60
CA ARG A 50 -8.49 -1.30 17.88
C ARG A 50 -7.60 -2.04 18.88
N VAL A 51 -6.84 -3.02 18.42
CA VAL A 51 -5.88 -3.77 19.25
C VAL A 51 -4.76 -2.87 19.75
N PHE A 52 -4.18 -2.03 18.89
CA PHE A 52 -3.11 -1.12 19.27
C PHE A 52 -3.57 0.02 20.19
N LEU A 53 -4.77 0.55 19.98
CA LEU A 53 -5.42 1.50 20.90
C LEU A 53 -5.56 0.88 22.29
N LYS A 54 -6.01 -0.38 22.37
CA LYS A 54 -6.11 -1.11 23.65
C LYS A 54 -4.76 -1.33 24.33
N GLN A 55 -3.70 -1.59 23.56
CA GLN A 55 -2.35 -1.74 24.11
C GLN A 55 -1.76 -0.45 24.69
N GLY A 56 -2.31 0.71 24.29
CA GLY A 56 -1.90 2.03 24.72
C GLY A 56 -0.60 2.51 24.06
N PHE A 57 -0.51 3.82 23.84
CA PHE A 57 0.61 4.47 23.16
C PHE A 57 1.86 4.72 24.03
N GLN A 58 2.13 3.85 25.01
CA GLN A 58 3.29 4.00 25.89
C GLN A 58 4.61 3.61 25.21
N ASP A 59 4.53 2.86 24.12
CA ASP A 59 5.66 2.32 23.37
C ASP A 59 5.66 2.89 21.95
N GLY A 60 6.81 3.39 21.49
CA GLY A 60 6.98 3.95 20.14
C GLY A 60 6.55 2.97 19.04
N VAL A 61 6.80 1.67 19.25
CA VAL A 61 6.37 0.62 18.33
C VAL A 61 4.87 0.66 18.09
N ILE A 62 4.08 0.80 19.15
CA ILE A 62 2.61 0.76 19.04
C ILE A 62 2.11 1.99 18.30
N ILE A 63 2.74 3.15 18.51
CA ILE A 63 2.44 4.38 17.76
C ILE A 63 2.71 4.17 16.26
N THR A 64 3.90 3.69 15.91
CA THR A 64 4.30 3.45 14.52
C THR A 64 3.43 2.38 13.85
N LEU A 65 3.13 1.27 14.53
CA LEU A 65 2.24 0.22 14.02
C LEU A 65 0.79 0.72 13.84
N THR A 66 0.32 1.62 14.72
CA THR A 66 -1.00 2.22 14.55
C THR A 66 -1.02 3.16 13.35
N ALA A 67 0.01 3.99 13.18
CA ALA A 67 0.15 4.85 12.01
C ALA A 67 0.20 4.03 10.71
N LEU A 68 0.91 2.90 10.71
CA LEU A 68 0.95 1.97 9.59
C LEU A 68 -0.45 1.40 9.27
N SER A 69 -1.20 0.92 10.27
CA SER A 69 -2.56 0.41 10.04
C SER A 69 -3.57 1.49 9.62
N VAL A 70 -3.38 2.74 10.04
CA VAL A 70 -4.18 3.88 9.56
C VAL A 70 -3.88 4.14 8.09
N SER A 71 -2.61 4.25 7.72
CA SER A 71 -2.18 4.44 6.33
C SER A 71 -2.65 3.30 5.42
N ASP A 72 -2.51 2.04 5.86
CA ASP A 72 -3.00 0.88 5.11
C ASP A 72 -4.53 0.89 4.95
N LEU A 73 -5.27 1.29 5.99
CA LEU A 73 -6.73 1.42 5.91
C LEU A 73 -7.12 2.51 4.88
N GLU A 74 -6.47 3.66 4.92
CA GLU A 74 -6.73 4.77 3.99
C GLU A 74 -6.39 4.36 2.56
N ALA A 75 -5.23 3.74 2.33
CA ALA A 75 -4.86 3.19 1.03
C ALA A 75 -5.92 2.22 0.49
N LEU A 76 -6.45 1.35 1.35
CA LEU A 76 -7.49 0.38 0.98
C LEU A 76 -8.84 1.05 0.71
N MET A 77 -9.25 2.06 1.49
CA MET A 77 -10.50 2.80 1.23
C MET A 77 -10.47 3.51 -0.13
N PHE A 78 -9.35 4.14 -0.48
CA PHE A 78 -9.23 4.85 -1.76
C PHE A 78 -9.15 3.90 -2.95
N ILE A 79 -8.38 2.79 -2.86
CA ILE A 79 -8.40 1.81 -3.96
C ILE A 79 -9.77 1.14 -4.07
N GLN A 80 -10.47 0.92 -2.95
CA GLN A 80 -11.84 0.39 -2.98
C GLN A 80 -12.77 1.29 -3.79
N LEU A 81 -12.65 2.61 -3.64
CA LEU A 81 -13.41 3.57 -4.42
C LEU A 81 -13.07 3.49 -5.92
N SER A 82 -11.78 3.36 -6.28
CA SER A 82 -11.36 3.13 -7.68
C SER A 82 -11.89 1.81 -8.24
N LEU A 83 -11.81 0.70 -7.48
CA LEU A 83 -12.28 -0.63 -7.91
C LEU A 83 -13.78 -0.65 -8.17
N VAL A 84 -14.56 0.05 -7.34
CA VAL A 84 -16.00 0.26 -7.55
C VAL A 84 -16.24 0.98 -8.87
N CYS A 85 -15.48 2.02 -9.19
CA CYS A 85 -15.61 2.75 -10.45
C CYS A 85 -15.19 1.93 -11.69
N PHE A 86 -14.36 0.90 -11.54
CA PHE A 86 -14.05 -0.06 -12.61
C PHE A 86 -15.13 -1.13 -12.81
N ASN A 87 -16.10 -1.25 -11.89
CA ASN A 87 -17.16 -2.24 -12.01
C ASN A 87 -18.13 -1.85 -13.14
N PRO A 88 -18.28 -2.69 -14.19
CA PRO A 88 -19.14 -2.37 -15.32
C PRO A 88 -20.63 -2.25 -14.96
N LEU A 89 -21.04 -2.75 -13.80
CA LEU A 89 -22.43 -2.68 -13.32
C LEU A 89 -22.82 -1.28 -12.80
N ILE A 90 -21.85 -0.37 -12.60
CA ILE A 90 -22.12 0.99 -12.12
C ILE A 90 -22.23 1.93 -13.31
N SER A 91 -23.42 2.50 -13.50
CA SER A 91 -23.70 3.43 -14.59
C SER A 91 -23.19 4.84 -14.29
N GLU A 92 -22.73 5.55 -15.32
CA GLU A 92 -22.35 6.97 -15.17
C GLU A 92 -23.53 7.87 -14.88
N LYS A 93 -24.75 7.43 -15.21
CA LYS A 93 -25.98 8.16 -14.93
C LYS A 93 -26.25 8.33 -13.44
N ASP A 94 -25.66 7.48 -12.61
CA ASP A 94 -25.87 7.49 -11.16
C ASP A 94 -24.91 8.43 -10.43
N LEU A 95 -23.99 9.10 -11.15
CA LEU A 95 -22.89 9.87 -10.58
C LEU A 95 -22.89 11.33 -11.05
N GLN A 96 -22.58 12.26 -10.14
CA GLN A 96 -22.40 13.68 -10.47
C GLN A 96 -21.03 13.97 -11.12
N PHE A 97 -20.04 13.11 -10.85
CA PHE A 97 -18.71 13.14 -11.44
C PHE A 97 -18.52 11.92 -12.34
N SER A 98 -17.76 12.05 -13.42
CA SER A 98 -17.42 10.88 -14.22
C SER A 98 -16.68 9.84 -13.39
N ARG A 99 -16.86 8.56 -13.73
CA ARG A 99 -16.09 7.46 -13.13
C ARG A 99 -14.59 7.69 -13.27
N SER A 100 -14.15 8.29 -14.39
CA SER A 100 -12.76 8.64 -14.61
C SER A 100 -12.23 9.66 -13.60
N VAL A 101 -12.99 10.70 -13.25
CA VAL A 101 -12.61 11.70 -12.24
C VAL A 101 -12.48 11.04 -10.86
N ILE A 102 -13.48 10.28 -10.45
CA ILE A 102 -13.49 9.62 -9.14
C ILE A 102 -12.33 8.64 -9.06
N SER A 103 -12.16 7.78 -10.07
CA SER A 103 -11.04 6.84 -10.17
C SER A 103 -9.68 7.53 -10.12
N PHE A 104 -9.53 8.67 -10.80
CA PHE A 104 -8.28 9.42 -10.84
C PHE A 104 -7.90 9.97 -9.46
N VAL A 105 -8.81 10.67 -8.79
CA VAL A 105 -8.57 11.21 -7.43
C VAL A 105 -8.32 10.08 -6.45
N ALA A 106 -9.13 9.03 -6.51
CA ALA A 106 -8.99 7.86 -5.65
C ALA A 106 -7.66 7.12 -5.89
N ALA A 107 -7.20 6.99 -7.13
CA ALA A 107 -5.92 6.37 -7.45
C ALA A 107 -4.73 7.20 -6.91
N ILE A 108 -4.78 8.52 -7.02
CA ILE A 108 -3.76 9.42 -6.45
C ILE A 108 -3.69 9.27 -4.94
N LEU A 109 -4.83 9.30 -4.25
CA LEU A 109 -4.89 9.17 -2.80
C LEU A 109 -4.49 7.76 -2.35
N HIS A 110 -4.88 6.71 -3.08
CA HIS A 110 -4.38 5.36 -2.82
C HIS A 110 -2.86 5.31 -2.86
N GLN A 111 -2.26 5.86 -3.92
CA GLN A 111 -0.81 5.91 -4.08
C GLN A 111 -0.17 6.68 -2.91
N PHE A 112 -0.68 7.87 -2.59
CA PHE A 112 -0.24 8.65 -1.43
C PHE A 112 -0.06 7.78 -0.18
N PHE A 113 -1.09 7.02 0.20
CA PHE A 113 -1.07 6.22 1.43
C PHE A 113 -0.20 4.96 1.30
N ILE A 114 -0.06 4.37 0.12
CA ILE A 114 0.92 3.29 -0.11
C ILE A 114 2.35 3.80 0.15
N LYS A 115 2.70 5.00 -0.33
CA LYS A 115 4.00 5.61 -0.07
C LYS A 115 4.20 5.95 1.41
N SER A 116 3.17 6.49 2.07
CA SER A 116 3.20 6.70 3.52
C SER A 116 3.43 5.41 4.30
N SER A 117 2.71 4.31 3.97
CA SER A 117 2.90 2.99 4.60
C SER A 117 4.34 2.50 4.44
N GLY A 118 4.94 2.69 3.26
CA GLY A 118 6.35 2.38 3.01
C GLY A 118 7.32 3.18 3.88
N MET A 119 7.15 4.49 3.93
CA MET A 119 7.98 5.37 4.75
C MET A 119 7.83 5.09 6.25
N ILE A 120 6.61 4.77 6.73
CA ILE A 120 6.36 4.34 8.11
C ILE A 120 7.07 3.01 8.39
N THR A 121 7.03 2.06 7.45
CA THR A 121 7.73 0.77 7.58
C THR A 121 9.25 0.97 7.64
N ALA A 122 9.80 1.86 6.81
CA ALA A 122 11.22 2.23 6.85
C ALA A 122 11.60 2.89 8.18
N PHE A 123 10.77 3.81 8.68
CA PHE A 123 10.97 4.43 9.98
C PHE A 123 10.91 3.40 11.13
N ALA A 124 9.96 2.46 11.09
CA ALA A 124 9.86 1.38 12.08
C ALA A 124 11.14 0.52 12.10
N SER A 125 11.66 0.17 10.92
CA SER A 125 12.90 -0.58 10.77
C SER A 125 14.12 0.20 11.24
N PHE A 126 14.20 1.50 10.96
CA PHE A 126 15.23 2.37 11.48
C PHE A 126 15.20 2.47 13.01
N GLU A 127 14.01 2.67 13.59
CA GLU A 127 13.80 2.68 15.04
C GLU A 127 14.28 1.38 15.68
N ARG A 128 13.97 0.22 15.06
CA ARG A 128 14.45 -1.08 15.54
C ARG A 128 15.94 -1.27 15.37
N CYS A 129 16.51 -0.80 14.27
CA CYS A 129 17.95 -0.86 14.02
C CYS A 129 18.70 -0.12 15.13
N ILE A 130 18.28 1.10 15.47
CA ILE A 130 18.85 1.84 16.61
C ILE A 130 18.64 1.10 17.93
N SER A 131 17.45 0.53 18.15
CA SER A 131 17.16 -0.23 19.38
C SER A 131 18.11 -1.42 19.59
N VAL A 132 18.53 -2.07 18.49
CA VAL A 132 19.41 -3.24 18.52
C VAL A 132 20.89 -2.84 18.60
N VAL A 133 21.30 -1.81 17.85
CA VAL A 133 22.71 -1.37 17.78
C VAL A 133 23.09 -0.50 18.98
N LEU A 134 22.20 0.37 19.45
CA LEU A 134 22.45 1.37 20.51
C LEU A 134 21.39 1.30 21.63
N PRO A 135 21.25 0.17 22.34
CA PRO A 135 20.18 -0.05 23.33
C PRO A 135 20.20 0.96 24.50
N LEU A 136 21.37 1.51 24.84
CA LEU A 136 21.50 2.52 25.91
C LEU A 136 21.09 3.93 25.48
N LYS A 137 21.19 4.27 24.19
CA LYS A 137 20.86 5.62 23.67
C LYS A 137 19.45 5.71 23.07
N VAL A 138 18.84 4.58 22.71
CA VAL A 138 17.54 4.58 22.03
C VAL A 138 16.45 5.30 22.82
N LYS A 139 16.40 5.13 24.15
CA LYS A 139 15.39 5.79 25.01
C LYS A 139 15.58 7.31 25.11
N THR A 140 16.79 7.80 24.85
CA THR A 140 17.11 9.24 24.82
C THR A 140 16.78 9.84 23.45
N ILE A 141 17.06 9.11 22.38
CA ILE A 141 16.89 9.55 20.99
C ILE A 141 15.42 9.43 20.54
N LEU A 142 14.83 8.24 20.68
CA LEU A 142 13.48 7.92 20.21
C LEU A 142 12.49 7.98 21.37
N LYS A 143 12.29 9.21 21.86
CA LYS A 143 11.21 9.49 22.81
C LYS A 143 9.86 9.37 22.11
N ARG A 144 8.82 9.06 22.89
CA ARG A 144 7.42 8.98 22.41
C ARG A 144 7.02 10.17 21.53
N ARG A 145 7.35 11.40 21.93
CA ARG A 145 7.02 12.62 21.15
C ARG A 145 7.70 12.62 19.79
N VAL A 146 8.96 12.20 19.71
CA VAL A 146 9.70 12.10 18.45
C VAL A 146 9.04 11.10 17.52
N THR A 147 8.65 9.92 18.03
CA THR A 147 7.92 8.92 17.25
C THR A 147 6.58 9.43 16.73
N VAL A 148 5.82 10.17 17.54
CA VAL A 148 4.55 10.79 17.12
C VAL A 148 4.80 11.81 16.00
N TYR A 149 5.70 12.77 16.20
CA TYR A 149 5.99 13.79 15.20
C TYR A 149 6.55 13.18 13.92
N ALA A 150 7.42 12.17 14.00
CA ALA A 150 7.94 11.48 12.83
C ALA A 150 6.82 10.82 12.02
N ASN A 151 5.91 10.07 12.65
CA ASN A 151 4.81 9.42 11.94
C ASN A 151 3.83 10.45 11.33
N ILE A 152 3.51 11.54 12.05
CA ILE A 152 2.67 12.62 11.51
C ILE A 152 3.35 13.28 10.30
N SER A 153 4.63 13.61 10.42
CA SER A 153 5.39 14.19 9.30
C SER A 153 5.44 13.26 8.10
N ILE A 154 5.60 11.94 8.32
CA ILE A 154 5.57 10.95 7.24
C ILE A 154 4.19 10.91 6.57
N LEU A 155 3.10 10.92 7.33
CA LEU A 155 1.73 10.94 6.80
C LEU A 155 1.43 12.24 6.03
N LEU A 156 2.07 13.36 6.37
CA LEU A 156 1.88 14.63 5.67
C LEU A 156 2.86 14.85 4.52
N SER A 157 4.01 14.17 4.51
CA SER A 157 5.06 14.39 3.52
C SER A 157 4.64 14.18 2.05
N PRO A 158 3.74 13.24 1.69
CA PRO A 158 3.40 13.04 0.29
C PRO A 158 2.55 14.17 -0.29
N TYR A 159 1.91 15.02 0.52
CA TYR A 159 1.16 16.18 -0.02
C TYR A 159 2.07 17.06 -0.87
N ALA A 160 3.32 17.25 -0.43
CA ALA A 160 4.31 18.03 -1.16
C ALA A 160 4.70 17.38 -2.51
N PHE A 161 4.83 16.05 -2.54
CA PHE A 161 5.22 15.33 -3.76
C PHE A 161 4.11 15.23 -4.82
N TYR A 162 2.84 15.35 -4.41
CA TYR A 162 1.68 15.29 -5.32
C TYR A 162 1.16 16.67 -5.75
N ILE A 163 1.70 17.79 -5.23
CA ILE A 163 1.35 19.15 -5.70
C ILE A 163 1.42 19.25 -7.24
N PRO A 164 2.49 18.78 -7.93
CA PRO A 164 2.57 18.91 -9.39
C PRO A 164 1.40 18.22 -10.12
N THR A 165 0.91 17.09 -9.60
CA THR A 165 -0.24 16.38 -10.18
C THR A 165 -1.53 17.18 -10.03
N PHE A 166 -1.76 17.83 -8.89
CA PHE A 166 -2.94 18.68 -8.72
C PHE A 166 -2.88 19.96 -9.55
N LEU A 167 -1.67 20.46 -9.83
CA LEU A 167 -1.47 21.62 -10.73
C LEU A 167 -1.57 21.24 -12.22
N SER A 168 -1.43 19.96 -12.58
CA SER A 168 -1.46 19.50 -13.97
C SER A 168 -2.88 19.26 -14.50
N VAL A 169 -3.89 19.31 -13.63
CA VAL A 169 -5.28 18.99 -13.94
C VAL A 169 -6.24 20.10 -13.52
N TYR A 170 -7.33 20.23 -14.26
CA TYR A 170 -8.47 21.07 -13.88
C TYR A 170 -9.77 20.35 -14.21
N VAL A 171 -10.85 20.72 -13.52
CA VAL A 171 -12.18 20.14 -13.76
C VAL A 171 -12.92 20.99 -14.77
N ASN A 172 -13.46 20.36 -15.81
CA ASN A 172 -14.31 21.02 -16.79
C ASN A 172 -15.61 20.26 -17.00
N VAL A 173 -16.62 20.96 -17.51
CA VAL A 173 -17.93 20.42 -17.81
C VAL A 173 -17.93 19.85 -19.22
N ARG A 174 -18.38 18.60 -19.39
CA ARG A 174 -18.54 17.97 -20.70
C ARG A 174 -19.94 17.39 -20.85
N PHE A 175 -20.59 17.73 -21.97
CA PHE A 175 -21.84 17.11 -22.37
C PHE A 175 -21.56 15.77 -23.04
N MET A 176 -22.20 14.70 -22.56
CA MET A 176 -22.12 13.36 -23.14
C MET A 176 -23.38 13.04 -23.97
N PRO A 177 -23.30 13.06 -25.32
CA PRO A 177 -24.47 12.84 -26.17
C PRO A 177 -25.10 11.46 -25.99
N GLY A 178 -24.28 10.43 -25.74
CA GLY A 178 -24.75 9.03 -25.61
C GLY A 178 -25.64 8.77 -24.39
N ILE A 179 -25.56 9.62 -23.36
CA ILE A 179 -26.41 9.52 -22.17
C ILE A 179 -27.21 10.81 -21.87
N ASN A 180 -27.18 11.78 -22.80
CA ASN A 180 -27.87 13.07 -22.72
C ASN A 180 -27.70 13.78 -21.36
N THR A 181 -26.48 13.73 -20.81
CA THR A 181 -26.17 14.27 -19.47
C THR A 181 -24.87 15.06 -19.51
N THR A 182 -24.83 16.13 -18.71
CA THR A 182 -23.65 16.95 -18.50
C THR A 182 -22.91 16.46 -17.26
N ILE A 183 -21.65 16.07 -17.41
CA ILE A 183 -20.81 15.54 -16.33
C ILE A 183 -19.55 16.40 -16.15
N LEU A 184 -18.97 16.35 -14.96
CA LEU A 184 -17.64 16.90 -14.71
C LEU A 184 -16.57 15.88 -15.12
N GLU A 185 -15.57 16.31 -15.87
CA GLU A 185 -14.43 15.51 -16.35
C GLU A 185 -13.10 16.20 -16.00
N VAL A 186 -12.04 15.40 -15.78
CA VAL A 186 -10.68 15.91 -15.60
C VAL A 186 -10.07 16.25 -16.96
N MET A 187 -9.67 17.51 -17.12
CA MET A 187 -8.88 18.00 -18.24
C MET A 187 -7.45 18.26 -17.80
N TYR A 188 -6.51 18.18 -18.75
CA TYR A 188 -5.10 18.42 -18.49
C TYR A 188 -4.68 19.81 -18.97
N GLY A 189 -3.87 20.50 -18.18
CA GLY A 189 -3.26 21.78 -18.58
C GLY A 189 -2.05 21.61 -19.49
N ASP A 190 -1.63 22.68 -20.17
CA ASP A 190 -0.52 22.65 -21.13
C ASP A 190 0.81 22.21 -20.52
N ASN A 191 1.01 22.48 -19.23
CA ASN A 191 2.23 22.13 -18.49
C ASN A 191 2.23 20.68 -17.96
N ARG A 192 1.25 19.85 -18.35
CA ARG A 192 1.06 18.49 -17.81
C ARG A 192 2.32 17.65 -17.90
N ASP A 193 2.96 17.60 -19.06
CA ASP A 193 4.05 16.65 -19.29
C ASP A 193 5.24 16.93 -18.36
N ILE A 194 5.58 18.21 -18.16
CA ILE A 194 6.63 18.62 -17.22
C ILE A 194 6.23 18.26 -15.78
N LEU A 195 4.99 18.57 -15.38
CA LEU A 195 4.52 18.31 -14.02
C LEU A 195 4.42 16.81 -13.69
N VAL A 196 4.02 15.99 -14.67
CA VAL A 196 4.00 14.52 -14.55
C VAL A 196 5.43 13.98 -14.40
N ILE A 197 6.39 14.46 -15.18
CA ILE A 197 7.80 14.04 -15.06
C ILE A 197 8.35 14.40 -13.67
N ILE A 198 8.05 15.60 -13.16
CA ILE A 198 8.47 16.03 -11.82
C ILE A 198 7.85 15.14 -10.74
N GLN A 199 6.53 14.91 -10.78
CA GLN A 199 5.88 14.03 -9.81
C GLN A 199 6.42 12.60 -9.89
N PHE A 200 6.57 12.04 -11.09
CA PHE A 200 7.09 10.69 -11.27
C PHE A 200 8.50 10.56 -10.68
N SER A 201 9.37 11.52 -10.96
CA SER A 201 10.75 11.54 -10.45
C SER A 201 10.81 11.59 -8.92
N LEU A 202 9.99 12.43 -8.30
CA LEU A 202 9.98 12.61 -6.84
C LEU A 202 9.23 11.48 -6.12
N SER A 203 7.98 11.23 -6.49
CA SER A 203 7.10 10.32 -5.77
C SER A 203 7.26 8.85 -6.17
N ASP A 204 7.54 8.56 -7.45
CA ASP A 204 7.50 7.19 -7.96
C ASP A 204 8.89 6.58 -8.14
N MET A 205 9.94 7.41 -8.20
CA MET A 205 11.34 6.96 -8.24
C MET A 205 12.06 7.22 -6.90
N LEU A 206 12.22 8.49 -6.51
CA LEU A 206 13.07 8.87 -5.37
C LEU A 206 12.57 8.29 -4.04
N VAL A 207 11.29 8.49 -3.70
CA VAL A 207 10.72 8.01 -2.44
C VAL A 207 10.82 6.49 -2.28
N PRO A 208 10.43 5.66 -3.26
CA PRO A 208 10.63 4.22 -3.19
C PRO A 208 12.11 3.83 -3.05
N ILE A 209 13.02 4.39 -3.86
CA ILE A 209 14.46 4.08 -3.79
C ILE A 209 15.00 4.34 -2.37
N CYS A 210 14.70 5.50 -1.79
CA CYS A 210 15.11 5.82 -0.42
C CYS A 210 14.50 4.85 0.61
N THR A 211 13.22 4.52 0.45
CA THR A 211 12.51 3.59 1.35
C THR A 211 13.13 2.19 1.31
N PHE A 212 13.36 1.65 0.11
CA PHE A 212 14.00 0.35 -0.07
C PHE A 212 15.43 0.34 0.45
N PHE A 213 16.20 1.40 0.23
CA PHE A 213 17.55 1.52 0.76
C PHE A 213 17.58 1.45 2.29
N VAL A 214 16.69 2.19 2.98
CA VAL A 214 16.58 2.16 4.44
C VAL A 214 16.13 0.78 4.92
N LEU A 215 15.13 0.17 4.28
CA LEU A 215 14.64 -1.15 4.66
C LEU A 215 15.73 -2.23 4.50
N LEU A 216 16.43 -2.25 3.38
CA LEU A 216 17.47 -3.24 3.09
C LEU A 216 18.63 -3.13 4.08
N THR A 217 19.10 -1.91 4.33
CA THR A 217 20.20 -1.65 5.28
C THR A 217 19.81 -2.00 6.71
N CYS A 218 18.67 -1.48 7.20
CA CYS A 218 18.22 -1.74 8.56
C CYS A 218 17.90 -3.22 8.80
N THR A 219 17.21 -3.88 7.86
CA THR A 219 16.87 -5.30 7.97
C THR A 219 18.13 -6.16 8.02
N SER A 220 19.13 -5.86 7.20
CA SER A 220 20.42 -6.58 7.19
C SER A 220 21.17 -6.42 8.52
N ILE A 221 21.22 -5.21 9.06
CA ILE A 221 21.85 -4.94 10.37
C ILE A 221 21.12 -5.68 11.48
N ILE A 222 19.79 -5.60 11.53
CA ILE A 222 18.98 -6.30 12.53
C ILE A 222 19.19 -7.80 12.41
N PHE A 223 19.16 -8.37 11.20
CA PHE A 223 19.36 -9.80 10.99
C PHE A 223 20.73 -10.27 11.50
N LYS A 224 21.80 -9.54 11.15
CA LYS A 224 23.17 -9.84 11.62
C LYS A 224 23.26 -9.78 13.14
N ALA A 225 22.80 -8.69 13.75
CA ALA A 225 22.84 -8.52 15.20
C ALA A 225 21.99 -9.57 15.95
N LEU A 226 20.84 -9.97 15.39
CA LEU A 226 19.99 -11.01 15.97
C LEU A 226 20.60 -12.41 15.89
N THR A 227 21.50 -12.65 14.93
CA THR A 227 22.23 -13.90 14.72
C THR A 227 23.46 -13.97 15.64
N GLU A 228 24.23 -12.90 15.71
CA GLU A 228 25.36 -12.80 16.64
C GLU A 228 24.88 -12.97 18.10
N GLN A 229 23.74 -12.35 18.44
CA GLN A 229 23.12 -12.55 19.75
C GLN A 229 22.61 -13.98 19.97
N SER A 230 22.21 -14.76 18.96
CA SER A 230 21.91 -16.18 19.19
C SER A 230 23.15 -17.01 19.41
N ASN A 231 24.18 -16.82 18.57
CA ASN A 231 25.39 -17.64 18.59
C ASN A 231 26.16 -17.43 19.90
N TRP A 232 26.33 -16.17 20.33
CA TRP A 232 26.92 -15.86 21.63
C TRP A 232 26.18 -16.55 22.79
N ARG A 233 24.86 -16.71 22.69
CA ARG A 233 24.03 -17.31 23.75
C ARG A 233 24.06 -18.83 23.74
N GLU A 234 24.30 -19.45 22.60
CA GLU A 234 24.58 -20.88 22.50
C GLU A 234 25.94 -21.20 23.12
N SER A 235 26.93 -20.32 22.93
CA SER A 235 28.27 -20.48 23.50
C SER A 235 28.37 -20.10 24.99
N ALA A 236 27.54 -19.19 25.52
CA ALA A 236 27.66 -18.65 26.88
C ALA A 236 26.55 -19.11 27.88
N ALA A 237 26.22 -20.40 27.91
CA ALA A 237 25.06 -20.95 28.63
C ALA A 237 24.80 -20.40 30.08
N LYS A 238 23.50 -20.24 30.40
CA LYS A 238 22.87 -20.02 31.73
C LYS A 238 22.79 -18.61 32.35
N GLY A 239 22.85 -17.53 31.57
CA GLY A 239 22.44 -16.21 32.07
C GLY A 239 20.92 -16.12 32.35
N LYS A 240 20.51 -15.73 33.57
CA LYS A 240 19.11 -15.41 33.96
C LYS A 240 18.54 -14.41 32.94
N LYS A 241 17.57 -14.86 32.13
CA LYS A 241 17.00 -14.07 31.04
C LYS A 241 16.27 -12.85 31.61
N SER A 242 16.56 -11.64 31.11
CA SER A 242 15.61 -10.54 31.27
C SER A 242 14.44 -10.80 30.30
N ASN A 243 13.22 -10.83 30.81
CA ASN A 243 12.01 -10.93 29.98
C ASN A 243 11.93 -9.79 28.94
N LEU A 244 12.56 -8.66 29.24
CA LEU A 244 12.66 -7.49 28.37
C LEU A 244 13.44 -7.78 27.08
N ALA A 245 14.62 -8.40 27.16
CA ALA A 245 15.43 -8.71 25.98
C ALA A 245 14.73 -9.71 25.03
N ARG A 246 14.00 -10.68 25.58
CA ARG A 246 13.19 -11.62 24.79
C ARG A 246 12.06 -10.90 24.04
N LYS A 247 11.41 -9.94 24.71
CA LYS A 247 10.33 -9.13 24.13
C LYS A 247 10.85 -8.25 23.00
N GLU A 248 11.95 -7.54 23.22
CA GLU A 248 12.57 -6.68 22.20
C GLU A 248 12.97 -7.48 20.96
N ARG A 249 13.56 -8.67 21.13
CA ARG A 249 13.91 -9.57 20.01
C ARG A 249 12.68 -10.01 19.21
N ALA A 250 11.59 -10.37 19.88
CA ALA A 250 10.36 -10.79 19.21
C ALA A 250 9.78 -9.64 18.36
N THR A 251 9.77 -8.42 18.91
CA THR A 251 9.33 -7.22 18.18
C THR A 251 10.22 -6.93 16.98
N SER A 252 11.56 -7.01 17.11
CA SER A 252 12.47 -6.80 15.98
C SER A 252 12.26 -7.84 14.87
N LYS A 253 12.08 -9.11 15.21
CA LYS A 253 11.77 -10.16 14.22
C LYS A 253 10.45 -9.91 13.48
N MET A 254 9.42 -9.47 14.20
CA MET A 254 8.14 -9.11 13.59
C MET A 254 8.28 -7.96 12.60
N LEU A 255 9.00 -6.89 12.95
CA LEU A 255 9.19 -5.73 12.08
C LEU A 255 10.09 -6.04 10.87
N VAL A 256 11.06 -6.94 11.02
CA VAL A 256 11.82 -7.52 9.90
C VAL A 256 10.88 -8.26 8.94
N ALA A 257 9.94 -9.07 9.45
CA ALA A 257 8.99 -9.78 8.60
C ALA A 257 8.06 -8.82 7.83
N VAL A 258 7.56 -7.75 8.48
CA VAL A 258 6.79 -6.69 7.81
C VAL A 258 7.61 -6.02 6.71
N SER A 259 8.88 -5.72 6.99
CA SER A 259 9.78 -5.07 6.03
C SER A 259 10.09 -5.93 4.81
N VAL A 260 10.36 -7.21 5.03
CA VAL A 260 10.59 -8.18 3.95
C VAL A 260 9.33 -8.35 3.11
N MET A 261 8.16 -8.47 3.74
CA MET A 261 6.87 -8.52 3.02
C MET A 261 6.67 -7.30 2.13
N TYR A 262 6.85 -6.08 2.69
CA TYR A 262 6.74 -4.84 1.93
C TYR A 262 7.70 -4.83 0.73
N MET A 263 8.98 -5.15 0.95
CA MET A 263 9.98 -5.17 -0.11
C MET A 263 9.62 -6.18 -1.21
N SER A 264 9.23 -7.41 -0.84
CA SER A 264 8.87 -8.45 -1.81
C SER A 264 7.63 -8.09 -2.64
N LEU A 265 6.62 -7.47 -2.01
CA LEU A 265 5.37 -7.15 -2.69
C LEU A 265 5.46 -5.88 -3.54
N LEU A 266 6.25 -4.87 -3.14
CA LEU A 266 6.30 -3.59 -3.86
C LEU A 266 7.51 -3.43 -4.78
N LEU A 267 8.50 -4.32 -4.71
CA LEU A 267 9.63 -4.31 -5.65
C LEU A 267 9.19 -4.43 -7.12
N PRO A 268 8.20 -5.27 -7.49
CA PRO A 268 7.74 -5.35 -8.88
C PRO A 268 7.27 -3.99 -9.44
N GLN A 269 6.60 -3.16 -8.64
CA GLN A 269 6.19 -1.82 -9.06
C GLN A 269 7.41 -0.96 -9.43
N CYS A 270 8.44 -0.94 -8.58
CA CYS A 270 9.66 -0.17 -8.83
C CYS A 270 10.34 -0.60 -10.13
N ILE A 271 10.45 -1.92 -10.35
CA ILE A 271 11.05 -2.48 -11.56
C ILE A 271 10.23 -2.08 -12.79
N MET A 272 8.90 -2.18 -12.70
CA MET A 272 8.00 -1.81 -13.79
C MET A 272 8.08 -0.33 -14.14
N PHE A 273 8.11 0.56 -13.14
CA PHE A 273 8.25 1.99 -13.38
C PHE A 273 9.61 2.34 -13.98
N ALA A 274 10.69 1.71 -13.53
CA ALA A 274 12.01 1.88 -14.15
C ALA A 274 12.02 1.40 -15.60
N PHE A 275 11.38 0.26 -15.88
CA PHE A 275 11.24 -0.26 -17.24
C PHE A 275 10.47 0.71 -18.14
N VAL A 276 9.33 1.23 -17.69
CA VAL A 276 8.54 2.23 -18.45
C VAL A 276 9.36 3.49 -18.71
N ALA A 277 10.15 3.96 -17.74
CA ALA A 277 10.98 5.14 -17.90
C ALA A 277 12.13 4.93 -18.91
N LEU A 278 12.78 3.76 -18.89
CA LEU A 278 13.99 3.48 -19.67
C LEU A 278 13.70 2.89 -21.06
N ALA A 279 12.63 2.11 -21.19
CA ALA A 279 12.30 1.35 -22.40
C ALA A 279 11.21 2.02 -23.24
N ARG A 280 10.93 3.32 -23.04
CA ARG A 280 9.86 4.05 -23.77
C ARG A 280 9.94 3.89 -25.30
N ASN A 281 11.14 3.79 -25.84
CA ASN A 281 11.39 3.62 -27.27
C ASN A 281 11.20 2.17 -27.77
N MET A 282 11.09 1.18 -26.88
CA MET A 282 10.96 -0.25 -27.21
C MET A 282 9.51 -0.70 -27.42
N TYR A 283 8.53 0.10 -26.99
CA TYR A 283 7.10 -0.20 -27.13
C TYR A 283 6.36 0.90 -27.91
N SER A 284 7.07 1.65 -28.75
CA SER A 284 6.54 2.66 -29.67
C SER A 284 5.61 2.03 -30.72
N GLY A 285 4.37 1.77 -30.33
CA GLY A 285 3.38 1.06 -31.14
C GLY A 285 2.25 0.46 -30.29
N VAL A 286 2.49 0.25 -29.00
CA VAL A 286 1.44 -0.13 -28.03
C VAL A 286 0.83 1.14 -27.44
N SER A 287 -0.50 1.19 -27.36
CA SER A 287 -1.20 2.31 -26.73
C SER A 287 -0.78 2.48 -25.26
N ASP A 288 -0.48 3.72 -24.84
CA ASP A 288 -0.20 4.07 -23.45
C ASP A 288 -1.30 3.58 -22.48
N VAL A 289 -2.54 3.49 -22.97
CA VAL A 289 -3.68 2.96 -22.22
C VAL A 289 -3.51 1.46 -21.93
N VAL A 290 -3.07 0.67 -22.92
CA VAL A 290 -2.87 -0.78 -22.77
C VAL A 290 -1.73 -1.05 -21.79
N ILE A 291 -0.62 -0.30 -21.90
CA ILE A 291 0.50 -0.39 -20.96
C ILE A 291 0.03 -0.02 -19.55
N GLY A 292 -0.74 1.05 -19.41
CA GLY A 292 -1.33 1.46 -18.13
C GLY A 292 -2.20 0.36 -17.50
N ILE A 293 -3.07 -0.27 -18.28
CA ILE A 293 -3.93 -1.36 -17.79
C ILE A 293 -3.09 -2.57 -17.34
N LEU A 294 -2.07 -2.95 -18.10
CA LEU A 294 -1.16 -4.05 -17.72
C LEU A 294 -0.43 -3.76 -16.41
N LEU A 295 0.10 -2.55 -16.27
CA LEU A 295 0.77 -2.10 -15.05
C LEU A 295 -0.16 -2.17 -13.84
N LEU A 296 -1.38 -1.63 -13.98
CA LEU A 296 -2.37 -1.64 -12.91
C LEU A 296 -2.72 -3.08 -12.50
N ASN A 297 -2.88 -4.00 -13.47
CA ASN A 297 -3.14 -5.41 -13.20
C ASN A 297 -2.05 -6.10 -12.39
N CYS A 298 -0.79 -5.71 -12.54
CA CYS A 298 0.29 -6.26 -11.74
C CYS A 298 0.41 -5.57 -10.38
N ILE A 299 0.24 -4.24 -10.34
CA ILE A 299 0.56 -3.43 -9.16
C ILE A 299 -0.55 -3.45 -8.11
N ILE A 300 -1.83 -3.27 -8.50
CA ILE A 300 -2.93 -3.13 -7.56
C ILE A 300 -3.07 -4.35 -6.63
N PRO A 301 -3.06 -5.61 -7.12
CA PRO A 301 -3.19 -6.76 -6.23
C PRO A 301 -2.06 -6.82 -5.20
N LEU A 302 -0.83 -6.50 -5.60
CA LEU A 302 0.32 -6.48 -4.70
C LEU A 302 0.20 -5.42 -3.61
N HIS A 303 -0.28 -4.22 -3.96
CA HIS A 303 -0.58 -3.16 -3.00
C HIS A 303 -1.65 -3.57 -2.01
N VAL A 304 -2.76 -4.10 -2.52
CA VAL A 304 -3.89 -4.54 -1.70
C VAL A 304 -3.44 -5.66 -0.75
N ILE A 305 -2.68 -6.64 -1.22
CA ILE A 305 -2.13 -7.72 -0.39
C ILE A 305 -1.19 -7.15 0.69
N ASN A 306 -0.27 -6.24 0.31
CA ASN A 306 0.67 -5.63 1.25
C ASN A 306 -0.05 -4.95 2.42
N SER A 307 -1.08 -4.16 2.12
CA SER A 307 -1.86 -3.45 3.15
C SER A 307 -2.85 -4.35 3.89
N SER A 308 -3.12 -5.58 3.42
CA SER A 308 -4.11 -6.47 4.04
C SER A 308 -3.52 -7.54 4.97
N VAL A 309 -2.29 -8.01 4.70
CA VAL A 309 -1.73 -9.21 5.35
C VAL A 309 -0.95 -8.90 6.65
N THR A 310 -0.73 -7.62 6.98
CA THR A 310 0.00 -7.20 8.20
C THR A 310 -0.57 -7.80 9.49
N ILE A 311 -1.90 -7.98 9.58
CA ILE A 311 -2.56 -8.62 10.71
C ILE A 311 -2.06 -10.06 10.96
N VAL A 312 -1.77 -10.81 9.89
CA VAL A 312 -1.30 -12.20 9.99
C VAL A 312 0.08 -12.22 10.63
N ILE A 313 0.96 -11.29 10.25
CA ILE A 313 2.29 -11.14 10.84
C ILE A 313 2.17 -10.78 12.33
N TYR A 314 1.30 -9.81 12.67
CA TYR A 314 1.11 -9.42 14.07
C TYR A 314 0.57 -10.54 14.93
N TYR A 315 -0.44 -11.27 14.45
CA TYR A 315 -1.04 -12.37 15.17
C TYR A 315 -0.05 -13.54 15.36
N THR A 316 0.69 -13.91 14.31
CA THR A 316 1.63 -15.03 14.39
C THR A 316 2.88 -14.71 15.23
N MET A 317 3.41 -13.48 15.13
CA MET A 317 4.72 -13.13 15.69
C MET A 317 4.67 -12.33 17.00
N SER A 318 3.54 -11.73 17.39
CA SER A 318 3.41 -10.94 18.62
C SER A 318 2.47 -11.58 19.63
N SER A 319 3.03 -12.09 20.73
CA SER A 319 2.23 -12.59 21.87
C SER A 319 1.40 -11.48 22.53
N ARG A 320 1.94 -10.25 22.59
CA ARG A 320 1.23 -9.08 23.11
C ARG A 320 0.01 -8.74 22.25
N TYR A 321 0.17 -8.79 20.93
CA TYR A 321 -0.93 -8.57 19.99
C TYR A 321 -2.04 -9.61 20.20
N ARG A 322 -1.68 -10.90 20.24
CA ARG A 322 -2.64 -11.99 20.47
C ARG A 322 -3.43 -11.83 21.77
N SER A 323 -2.78 -11.53 22.89
CA SER A 323 -3.47 -11.30 24.17
C SER A 323 -4.52 -10.20 24.05
N SER A 324 -4.11 -9.04 23.50
CA SER A 324 -5.01 -7.89 23.36
C SER A 324 -6.16 -8.17 22.37
N PHE A 325 -5.89 -8.93 21.31
CA PHE A 325 -6.88 -9.37 20.33
C PHE A 325 -7.93 -10.31 20.96
N HIS A 326 -7.50 -11.32 21.73
CA HIS A 326 -8.43 -12.23 22.40
C HIS A 326 -9.30 -11.54 23.44
N GLU A 327 -8.71 -10.68 24.28
CA GLU A 327 -9.50 -9.92 25.26
C GLU A 327 -10.49 -8.94 24.58
N LEU A 328 -10.14 -8.39 23.40
CA LEU A 328 -11.04 -7.56 22.61
C LEU A 328 -12.23 -8.39 22.08
N LEU A 329 -11.96 -9.59 21.55
CA LEU A 329 -13.01 -10.53 21.14
C LEU A 329 -13.92 -10.95 22.31
N GLU A 330 -13.36 -11.22 23.49
CA GLU A 330 -14.13 -11.54 24.69
C GLU A 330 -15.03 -10.39 25.12
N SER A 331 -14.52 -9.14 25.09
CA SER A 331 -15.33 -7.95 25.38
C SER A 331 -16.51 -7.80 24.42
N PHE A 332 -16.31 -8.08 23.13
CA PHE A 332 -17.39 -8.07 22.14
C PHE A 332 -18.43 -9.16 22.40
N LYS A 333 -18.00 -10.40 22.70
CA LYS A 333 -18.91 -11.50 23.05
C LYS A 333 -19.78 -11.15 24.25
N THR A 334 -19.18 -10.59 25.30
CA THR A 334 -19.91 -10.20 26.52
C THR A 334 -20.93 -9.09 26.26
N LYS A 335 -20.55 -8.04 25.50
CA LYS A 335 -21.48 -6.96 25.11
C LYS A 335 -22.63 -7.45 24.24
N PHE A 336 -22.35 -8.34 23.29
CA PHE A 336 -23.38 -8.90 22.41
C PHE A 336 -24.36 -9.79 23.18
N LYS A 337 -23.86 -10.62 24.10
CA LYS A 337 -24.71 -11.41 25.01
C LYS A 337 -25.63 -10.51 25.83
N TYR A 338 -25.11 -9.41 26.40
CA TYR A 338 -25.91 -8.46 27.16
C TYR A 338 -26.99 -7.79 26.31
N LYS A 339 -26.67 -7.42 25.07
CA LYS A 339 -27.63 -6.77 24.15
C LYS A 339 -28.76 -7.68 23.67
N ASN A 340 -28.55 -9.00 23.67
CA ASN A 340 -29.58 -9.99 23.27
C ASN A 340 -30.36 -10.58 24.46
N THR A 341 -30.09 -10.13 25.69
CA THR A 341 -30.82 -10.56 26.91
C THR A 341 -31.88 -9.52 27.35
N PHE A 342 -32.03 -8.42 26.60
CA PHE A 342 -33.05 -7.38 26.79
C PHE A 342 -33.77 -7.12 25.46
#